data_AF-A0A2U8E2U0-F1
#
_entry.id   AF-A0A2U8E2U0-F1
#
_cell.length_a   1.000
_cell.length_b   1.000
_cell.length_c   1.000
_cell.angle_alpha   90.00
_cell.angle_beta   90.00
_cell.angle_gamma   90.00
#
_symmetry.space_group_name_H-M   'P 1'
#
loop_
_entity.id
_entity.type
_entity.pdbx_description
1 polymer ?
#
loop_
_entity_poly.entity_id
_entity_poly.type
_entity_poly.pdbx_seq_one_letter_code
_entity_poly.pdbx_strand_id
1 'polypeptide(L)'
;MVSQKMRFPSRFATNRSPTRILMHKSIINKTQPGPLPPPFFPHIRLCTTLTDEAAYCDRAIIELYLRRWRIELFFRDIKISLGLDVARCLTPGMVEKEIWMQAIAHNTVRALMLEAAKTHGADVERLGFMGAVDAMRAWAEWLNRADVRQNKRLLLEMLLAIASDQVPFRLGRSEPCAKKRRPKSHQLLTNPRHEMVLSKSRRNK
;
A
#
# COMPACT_ATOMS: atom_id res chain seq x y z
N MET A 1 -37.29 8.25 14.64
CA MET A 1 -36.80 7.94 16.01
C MET A 1 -36.53 6.44 16.02
N VAL A 2 -35.36 5.86 16.26
CA VAL A 2 -34.17 6.24 17.05
C VAL A 2 -32.91 5.77 16.32
N SER A 3 -31.93 6.66 16.17
CA SER A 3 -30.59 6.37 15.65
C SER A 3 -29.73 5.81 16.77
N GLN A 4 -29.40 4.51 16.76
CA GLN A 4 -28.41 3.95 17.67
C GLN A 4 -27.00 4.34 17.20
N LYS A 5 -26.46 5.42 17.78
CA LYS A 5 -25.02 5.72 17.74
C LYS A 5 -24.31 4.77 18.72
N MET A 6 -23.43 3.92 18.20
CA MET A 6 -22.42 3.23 19.01
C MET A 6 -21.59 4.28 19.76
N ARG A 7 -21.66 4.26 21.10
CA ARG A 7 -20.75 4.99 21.99
C ARG A 7 -19.49 4.15 22.19
N PHE A 8 -18.33 4.70 21.83
CA PHE A 8 -17.05 4.15 22.26
C PHE A 8 -16.80 4.56 23.73
N PRO A 9 -16.31 3.65 24.60
CA PRO A 9 -16.01 3.97 25.99
C PRO A 9 -14.77 4.86 26.10
N SER A 10 -14.95 6.02 26.73
CA SER A 10 -13.87 6.90 27.15
C SER A 10 -13.17 6.31 28.38
N ARG A 11 -12.00 5.69 28.21
CA ARG A 11 -11.08 5.35 29.33
C ARG A 11 -9.70 4.91 28.80
N PHE A 12 -8.86 5.89 28.51
CA PHE A 12 -7.41 5.76 28.65
C PHE A 12 -6.88 7.09 29.20
N ALA A 13 -7.03 7.26 30.51
CA ALA A 13 -6.31 8.28 31.26
C ALA A 13 -4.95 7.70 31.64
N THR A 14 -3.93 7.98 30.84
CA THR A 14 -2.53 7.86 31.26
C THR A 14 -2.02 9.27 31.56
N ASN A 15 -1.99 9.58 32.85
CA ASN A 15 -1.33 10.76 33.41
C ASN A 15 0.19 10.61 33.18
N ARG A 16 0.68 11.06 32.03
CA ARG A 16 2.08 11.46 31.85
C ARG A 16 2.06 12.87 31.32
N SER A 17 2.65 13.77 32.10
CA SER A 17 2.89 15.16 31.77
C SER A 17 3.34 15.31 30.31
N PRO A 18 2.82 16.28 29.55
CA PRO A 18 3.26 16.46 28.17
C PRO A 18 4.72 16.92 28.22
N THR A 19 5.64 16.02 27.88
CA THR A 19 6.98 16.37 27.45
C THR A 19 6.82 17.50 26.44
N ARG A 20 7.32 18.68 26.80
CA ARG A 20 7.28 19.92 26.04
C ARG A 20 7.43 19.61 24.55
N ILE A 21 6.32 19.59 23.81
CA ILE A 21 6.36 19.42 22.35
C ILE A 21 6.92 20.73 21.83
N LEU A 22 8.24 20.77 21.64
CA LEU A 22 8.91 21.86 20.96
C LEU A 22 8.46 21.80 19.49
N MET A 23 7.41 22.55 19.18
CA MET A 23 6.89 22.72 17.84
C MET A 23 7.88 23.58 17.06
N HIS A 24 8.82 22.97 16.34
CA HIS A 24 9.52 23.69 15.28
C HIS A 24 8.54 23.85 14.11
N LYS A 25 7.98 25.06 13.97
CA LYS A 25 7.21 25.46 12.79
C LYS A 25 8.20 25.91 11.72
N SER A 26 8.74 24.99 10.94
CA SER A 26 9.33 25.37 9.66
C SER A 26 8.17 25.50 8.65
N ILE A 27 7.73 26.74 8.40
CA ILE A 27 6.89 27.04 7.24
C ILE A 27 7.84 27.00 6.04
N ILE A 28 8.05 25.82 5.47
CA ILE A 28 8.92 25.68 4.31
C ILE A 28 8.11 26.09 3.06
N ASN A 29 8.18 27.36 2.71
CA ASN A 29 7.71 27.89 1.44
C ASN A 29 8.73 27.53 0.35
N LYS A 30 8.74 26.26 -0.09
CA LYS A 30 9.51 25.88 -1.29
C LYS A 30 8.55 25.38 -2.37
N THR A 31 8.37 26.23 -3.37
CA THR A 31 7.89 25.86 -4.71
C THR A 31 8.90 24.87 -5.29
N GLN A 32 8.56 23.57 -5.31
CA GLN A 32 9.35 22.57 -6.02
C GLN A 32 9.14 22.79 -7.53
N PRO A 33 10.20 22.87 -8.36
CA PRO A 33 10.05 22.97 -9.81
C PRO A 33 9.75 21.56 -10.36
N GLY A 34 8.48 21.29 -10.65
CA GLY A 34 8.08 20.05 -11.32
C GLY A 34 6.57 19.81 -11.26
N PRO A 35 5.96 19.18 -12.29
CA PRO A 35 4.54 18.88 -12.32
C PRO A 35 4.25 17.82 -11.27
N LEU A 36 3.59 18.30 -10.25
CA LEU A 36 3.25 17.61 -9.03
C LEU A 36 1.90 16.86 -9.38
N PRO A 37 1.64 15.61 -8.93
CA PRO A 37 0.36 14.89 -9.14
C PRO A 37 -0.77 15.23 -8.11
N PRO A 38 -1.98 15.67 -8.53
CA PRO A 38 -3.00 16.27 -7.65
C PRO A 38 -3.53 15.31 -6.56
N PRO A 39 -3.98 15.82 -5.39
CA PRO A 39 -4.37 17.21 -5.10
C PRO A 39 -3.27 18.02 -4.40
N PHE A 40 -3.00 19.23 -4.91
CA PHE A 40 -1.92 20.09 -4.40
C PHE A 40 -2.31 20.97 -3.25
N PHE A 41 -1.57 20.84 -2.15
CA PHE A 41 -1.38 21.94 -1.22
C PHE A 41 -0.17 22.76 -1.72
N PRO A 42 -0.35 24.03 -2.13
CA PRO A 42 0.76 24.88 -2.59
C PRO A 42 1.81 25.16 -1.50
N HIS A 43 1.50 24.83 -0.25
CA HIS A 43 2.41 24.91 0.90
C HIS A 43 2.22 23.68 1.77
N ILE A 44 3.30 22.97 2.09
CA ILE A 44 3.30 21.87 3.07
C ILE A 44 3.78 22.44 4.41
N ARG A 45 2.94 22.41 5.43
CA ARG A 45 3.32 22.76 6.81
C ARG A 45 3.57 21.49 7.59
N LEU A 46 4.80 21.30 8.05
CA LEU A 46 5.21 20.12 8.81
C LEU A 46 5.44 20.53 10.27
N CYS A 47 4.89 19.72 11.19
CA CYS A 47 5.25 19.78 12.59
C CYS A 47 6.10 18.53 12.87
N THR A 48 7.34 18.72 13.31
CA THR A 48 8.29 17.63 13.57
C THR A 48 8.93 17.79 14.95
N THR A 49 9.32 16.66 15.54
CA THR A 49 10.13 16.62 16.77
C THR A 49 11.63 16.74 16.49
N LEU A 50 12.03 16.68 15.21
CA LEU A 50 13.41 16.92 14.78
C LEU A 50 13.67 18.43 14.83
N THR A 51 14.38 18.87 15.88
CA THR A 51 14.57 20.29 16.21
C THR A 51 15.96 20.82 15.85
N ASP A 52 16.93 19.93 15.59
CA ASP A 52 18.29 20.29 15.20
C ASP A 52 18.37 20.56 13.70
N GLU A 53 18.48 21.84 13.33
CA GLU A 53 18.56 22.30 11.95
C GLU A 53 19.89 21.92 11.27
N ALA A 54 21.00 21.82 12.03
CA ALA A 54 22.30 21.46 11.50
C ALA A 54 22.37 19.96 11.16
N ALA A 55 21.74 19.12 11.97
CA ALA A 55 21.65 17.67 11.73
C ALA A 55 20.58 17.30 10.69
N TYR A 56 19.46 18.03 10.63
CA TYR A 56 18.32 17.69 9.79
C TYR A 56 17.93 18.84 8.86
N CYS A 57 18.47 18.83 7.65
CA CYS A 57 18.11 19.84 6.66
C CYS A 57 16.65 19.71 6.20
N ASP A 58 16.02 20.86 5.91
CA ASP A 58 14.65 20.96 5.38
C ASP A 58 14.36 19.98 4.24
N ARG A 59 15.32 19.80 3.33
CA ARG A 59 15.18 18.91 2.18
C ARG A 59 14.99 17.46 2.60
N ALA A 60 15.78 16.99 3.57
CA ALA A 60 15.67 15.62 4.08
C ALA A 60 14.34 15.40 4.81
N ILE A 61 13.86 16.39 5.57
CA ILE A 61 12.55 16.34 6.24
C ILE A 61 11.42 16.25 5.22
N ILE A 62 11.46 17.07 4.17
CA ILE A 62 10.46 17.02 3.09
C ILE A 62 10.50 15.66 2.38
N GLU A 63 11.67 15.17 2.03
CA GLU A 63 11.81 13.87 1.35
C GLU A 63 11.24 12.73 2.21
N LEU A 64 11.54 12.74 3.51
CA LEU A 64 10.98 11.80 4.48
C LEU A 64 9.44 11.91 4.57
N TYR A 65 8.91 13.13 4.54
CA TYR A 65 7.45 13.34 4.54
C TYR A 65 6.81 12.81 3.24
N LEU A 66 7.41 13.07 2.08
CA LEU A 66 6.90 12.58 0.80
C LEU A 66 6.89 11.05 0.74
N ARG A 67 7.86 10.38 1.39
CA ARG A 67 7.87 8.91 1.54
C ARG A 67 6.63 8.37 2.26
N ARG A 68 5.89 9.18 3.03
CA ARG A 68 4.62 8.79 3.69
C ARG A 68 3.54 8.40 2.68
N TRP A 69 3.47 9.07 1.52
CA TRP A 69 2.45 8.78 0.50
C TRP A 69 2.57 7.35 -0.04
N ARG A 70 3.73 6.69 0.13
CA ARG A 70 3.91 5.28 -0.22
C ARG A 70 2.97 4.35 0.53
N ILE A 71 2.43 4.76 1.68
CA ILE A 71 1.41 3.97 2.40
C ILE A 71 0.19 3.68 1.53
N GLU A 72 -0.17 4.58 0.61
CA GLU A 72 -1.28 4.37 -0.32
C GLU A 72 -0.98 3.25 -1.32
N LEU A 73 0.29 3.15 -1.76
CA LEU A 73 0.75 2.04 -2.58
C LEU A 73 0.73 0.73 -1.77
N PHE A 74 1.08 0.76 -0.49
CA PHE A 74 1.03 -0.43 0.37
C PHE A 74 -0.41 -0.92 0.56
N PHE A 75 -1.36 -0.01 0.77
CA PHE A 75 -2.77 -0.37 0.82
C PHE A 75 -3.27 -0.90 -0.52
N ARG A 76 -2.79 -0.35 -1.64
CA ARG A 76 -3.08 -0.89 -2.98
C ARG A 76 -2.52 -2.30 -3.13
N ASP A 77 -1.30 -2.56 -2.68
CA ASP A 77 -0.69 -3.89 -2.73
C ASP A 77 -1.54 -4.91 -1.96
N ILE A 78 -1.95 -4.57 -0.74
CA ILE A 78 -2.79 -5.45 0.08
C ILE A 78 -4.15 -5.68 -0.59
N LYS A 79 -4.82 -4.63 -1.04
CA LYS A 79 -6.17 -4.73 -1.61
C LYS A 79 -6.18 -5.40 -2.98
N ILE A 80 -5.32 -4.96 -3.89
CA ILE A 80 -5.37 -5.35 -5.31
C ILE A 80 -4.38 -6.46 -5.59
N SER A 81 -3.10 -6.25 -5.28
CA SER A 81 -2.02 -7.20 -5.64
C SER A 81 -2.18 -8.54 -4.91
N LEU A 82 -2.59 -8.51 -3.64
CA LEU A 82 -2.85 -9.72 -2.84
C LEU A 82 -4.32 -10.17 -2.85
N GLY A 83 -5.22 -9.39 -3.46
CA GLY A 83 -6.64 -9.76 -3.64
C GLY A 83 -7.50 -9.68 -2.37
N LEU A 84 -7.26 -8.69 -1.50
CA LEU A 84 -8.15 -8.35 -0.37
C LEU A 84 -9.27 -7.35 -0.75
N ASP A 85 -9.48 -7.07 -2.03
CA ASP A 85 -10.55 -6.17 -2.49
C ASP A 85 -11.95 -6.73 -2.21
N VAL A 86 -12.10 -8.06 -2.24
CA VAL A 86 -13.32 -8.78 -1.88
C VAL A 86 -12.98 -9.90 -0.90
N ALA A 87 -13.41 -9.76 0.36
CA ALA A 87 -13.27 -10.81 1.36
C ALA A 87 -14.10 -12.03 0.98
N ARG A 88 -13.51 -13.24 1.11
CA ARG A 88 -14.18 -14.50 0.76
C ARG A 88 -14.93 -15.10 1.95
N CYS A 89 -14.48 -14.78 3.16
CA CYS A 89 -15.08 -15.30 4.38
C CYS A 89 -16.43 -14.63 4.67
N LEU A 90 -17.40 -15.40 5.18
CA LEU A 90 -18.77 -14.92 5.44
C LEU A 90 -19.01 -14.47 6.89
N THR A 91 -18.16 -14.89 7.84
CA THR A 91 -18.33 -14.54 9.26
C THR A 91 -17.33 -13.47 9.69
N PRO A 92 -17.72 -12.52 10.56
CA PRO A 92 -16.84 -11.42 10.98
C PRO A 92 -15.49 -11.89 11.54
N GLY A 93 -15.49 -12.94 12.38
CA GLY A 93 -14.26 -13.50 12.95
C GLY A 93 -13.33 -14.17 11.92
N MET A 94 -13.87 -14.69 10.81
CA MET A 94 -13.04 -15.21 9.72
C MET A 94 -12.54 -14.11 8.79
N VAL A 95 -13.33 -13.07 8.55
CA VAL A 95 -12.90 -11.87 7.80
C VAL A 95 -11.72 -11.19 8.50
N GLU A 96 -11.74 -11.09 9.84
CA GLU A 96 -10.61 -10.55 10.59
C GLU A 96 -9.33 -11.38 10.36
N LYS A 97 -9.43 -12.72 10.41
CA LYS A 97 -8.30 -13.62 10.11
C LYS A 97 -7.80 -13.45 8.67
N GLU A 98 -8.70 -13.28 7.70
CA GLU A 98 -8.35 -13.03 6.31
C GLU A 98 -7.54 -11.74 6.16
N ILE A 99 -7.95 -10.66 6.83
CA ILE A 99 -7.20 -9.39 6.84
C ILE A 99 -5.81 -9.56 7.46
N TRP A 100 -5.71 -10.25 8.60
CA TRP A 100 -4.41 -10.50 9.25
C TRP A 100 -3.49 -11.36 8.40
N MET A 101 -4.02 -12.41 7.75
CA MET A 101 -3.24 -13.25 6.86
C MET A 101 -2.66 -12.44 5.69
N GLN A 102 -3.45 -11.52 5.13
CA GLN A 102 -2.98 -10.64 4.06
C GLN A 102 -1.94 -9.62 4.53
N ALA A 103 -2.08 -9.09 5.74
CA ALA A 103 -1.06 -8.22 6.34
C ALA A 103 0.27 -8.97 6.54
N ILE A 104 0.22 -10.22 7.01
CA ILE A 104 1.40 -11.08 7.15
C ILE A 104 2.03 -11.33 5.77
N ALA A 105 1.24 -11.76 4.78
CA ALA A 105 1.72 -12.00 3.43
C ALA A 105 2.41 -10.77 2.81
N HIS A 106 1.81 -9.58 2.97
CA HIS A 106 2.40 -8.32 2.53
C HIS A 106 3.76 -8.06 3.19
N ASN A 107 3.84 -8.20 4.51
CA ASN A 107 5.07 -7.98 5.26
C ASN A 107 6.16 -9.00 4.89
N THR A 108 5.79 -10.26 4.64
CA THR A 108 6.73 -11.29 4.17
C THR A 108 7.35 -10.92 2.82
N VAL A 109 6.53 -10.51 1.86
CA VAL A 109 7.03 -10.07 0.54
C VAL A 109 7.91 -8.82 0.69
N ARG A 110 7.53 -7.86 1.54
CA ARG A 110 8.34 -6.66 1.82
C ARG A 110 9.67 -6.99 2.48
N ALA A 111 9.70 -7.96 3.40
CA ALA A 111 10.93 -8.43 4.02
C ALA A 111 11.83 -9.10 2.97
N LEU A 112 11.27 -9.90 2.06
CA LEU A 112 12.00 -10.53 0.97
C LEU A 112 12.62 -9.50 0.01
N MET A 113 11.86 -8.46 -0.36
CA MET A 113 12.37 -7.34 -1.16
C MET A 113 13.52 -6.62 -0.45
N LEU A 114 13.41 -6.38 0.86
CA LEU A 114 14.46 -5.76 1.65
C LEU A 114 15.72 -6.64 1.71
N GLU A 115 15.55 -7.95 1.84
CA GLU A 115 16.66 -8.91 1.82
C GLU A 115 17.35 -8.95 0.46
N ALA A 116 16.58 -8.94 -0.64
CA ALA A 116 17.11 -8.88 -2.01
C ALA A 116 17.92 -7.59 -2.23
N ALA A 117 17.37 -6.45 -1.80
CA ALA A 117 18.01 -5.15 -1.84
C ALA A 117 19.35 -5.14 -1.07
N LYS A 118 19.36 -5.68 0.16
CA LYS A 118 20.57 -5.77 0.98
C LYS A 118 21.62 -6.70 0.39
N THR A 119 21.20 -7.85 -0.13
CA THR A 119 22.11 -8.90 -0.63
C THR A 119 22.79 -8.50 -1.94
N HIS A 120 22.08 -7.77 -2.81
CA HIS A 120 22.56 -7.43 -4.16
C HIS A 120 22.77 -5.93 -4.39
N GLY A 121 22.67 -5.09 -3.34
CA GLY A 121 22.91 -3.65 -3.44
C GLY A 121 21.88 -2.89 -4.28
N ALA A 122 20.65 -3.40 -4.39
CA ALA A 122 19.57 -2.72 -5.10
C ALA A 122 18.85 -1.70 -4.19
N ASP A 123 18.27 -0.67 -4.80
CA ASP A 123 17.38 0.25 -4.09
C ASP A 123 16.02 -0.42 -3.86
N VAL A 124 15.66 -0.67 -2.60
CA VAL A 124 14.39 -1.29 -2.21
C VAL A 124 13.17 -0.52 -2.75
N GLU A 125 13.30 0.79 -2.94
CA GLU A 125 12.23 1.64 -3.45
C GLU A 125 11.97 1.42 -4.95
N ARG A 126 12.95 0.85 -5.66
CA ARG A 126 12.86 0.52 -7.09
C ARG A 126 12.40 -0.90 -7.35
N LEU A 127 12.29 -1.75 -6.33
CA LEU A 127 11.81 -3.12 -6.50
C LEU A 127 10.28 -3.15 -6.64
N GLY A 128 9.78 -3.91 -7.62
CA GLY A 128 8.35 -4.09 -7.84
C GLY A 128 7.74 -5.08 -6.85
N PHE A 129 6.64 -4.70 -6.18
CA PHE A 129 5.94 -5.63 -5.26
C PHE A 129 5.37 -6.84 -6.01
N MET A 130 4.72 -6.63 -7.15
CA MET A 130 4.18 -7.73 -7.97
C MET A 130 5.27 -8.64 -8.52
N GLY A 131 6.38 -8.09 -9.01
CA GLY A 131 7.52 -8.89 -9.46
C GLY A 131 8.07 -9.78 -8.35
N ALA A 132 8.15 -9.27 -7.12
CA ALA A 132 8.56 -10.07 -5.96
C ALA A 132 7.53 -11.17 -5.60
N VAL A 133 6.23 -10.90 -5.70
CA VAL A 133 5.17 -11.92 -5.50
C VAL A 133 5.28 -13.02 -6.56
N ASP A 134 5.47 -12.65 -7.82
CA ASP A 134 5.55 -13.59 -8.93
C ASP A 134 6.82 -14.44 -8.85
N ALA A 135 7.97 -13.84 -8.51
CA ALA A 135 9.20 -14.56 -8.22
C ALA A 135 9.02 -15.54 -7.04
N MET A 136 8.44 -15.09 -5.93
CA MET A 136 8.18 -15.98 -4.78
C MET A 136 7.29 -17.16 -5.17
N ARG A 137 6.23 -16.94 -5.96
CA ARG A 137 5.32 -17.99 -6.44
C ARG A 137 6.01 -18.98 -7.38
N ALA A 138 6.80 -18.48 -8.34
CA ALA A 138 7.49 -19.32 -9.31
C ALA A 138 8.57 -20.20 -8.66
N TRP A 139 9.22 -19.73 -7.59
CA TRP A 139 10.25 -20.50 -6.86
C TRP A 139 9.68 -21.37 -5.73
N ALA A 140 8.45 -21.16 -5.29
CA ALA A 140 7.85 -21.87 -4.16
C ALA A 140 7.89 -23.40 -4.30
N GLU A 141 7.57 -23.92 -5.50
CA GLU A 141 7.58 -25.37 -5.75
C GLU A 141 8.99 -25.96 -5.63
N TRP A 142 10.00 -25.25 -6.12
CA TRP A 142 11.40 -25.67 -6.07
C TRP A 142 11.94 -25.61 -4.64
N LEU A 143 11.64 -24.53 -3.92
CA LEU A 143 12.05 -24.34 -2.52
C LEU A 143 11.44 -25.42 -1.60
N ASN A 144 10.19 -25.83 -1.85
CA ASN A 144 9.51 -26.85 -1.06
C ASN A 144 10.09 -28.27 -1.26
N ARG A 145 10.73 -28.54 -2.40
CA ARG A 145 11.31 -29.86 -2.73
C ARG A 145 12.81 -29.95 -2.45
N ALA A 146 13.47 -28.81 -2.31
CA ALA A 146 14.92 -28.71 -2.19
C ALA A 146 15.44 -29.19 -0.83
N ASP A 147 16.61 -29.84 -0.84
CA ASP A 147 17.37 -30.07 0.40
C ASP A 147 17.95 -28.75 0.96
N VAL A 148 18.54 -28.79 2.16
CA VAL A 148 19.06 -27.58 2.84
C VAL A 148 20.08 -26.80 2.00
N ARG A 149 20.97 -27.48 1.24
CA ARG A 149 22.00 -26.81 0.44
C ARG A 149 21.41 -26.23 -0.83
N GLN A 150 20.55 -26.97 -1.51
CA GLN A 150 19.81 -26.54 -2.69
C GLN A 150 18.92 -25.34 -2.36
N ASN A 151 18.26 -25.36 -1.19
CA ASN A 151 17.35 -24.31 -0.76
C ASN A 151 18.09 -22.97 -0.59
N LYS A 152 19.27 -22.97 0.04
CA LYS A 152 20.11 -21.77 0.16
C LYS A 152 20.49 -21.21 -1.22
N ARG A 153 20.86 -22.07 -2.17
CA ARG A 153 21.20 -21.64 -3.53
C ARG A 153 20.00 -21.05 -4.25
N LEU A 154 18.86 -21.74 -4.24
CA LEU A 154 17.63 -21.29 -4.88
C LEU A 154 17.11 -19.98 -4.29
N LEU A 155 17.25 -19.79 -2.98
CA LEU A 155 16.92 -18.53 -2.31
C LEU A 155 17.77 -17.39 -2.85
N LEU A 156 19.10 -17.56 -2.94
CA LEU A 156 19.99 -16.54 -3.49
C LEU A 156 19.69 -16.22 -4.96
N GLU A 157 19.36 -17.23 -5.77
CA GLU A 157 18.95 -17.02 -7.17
C GLU A 157 17.63 -16.25 -7.26
N MET A 158 16.65 -16.56 -6.41
CA MET A 158 15.39 -15.82 -6.32
C MET A 158 15.62 -14.36 -5.87
N LEU A 159 16.45 -14.14 -4.84
CA LEU A 159 16.80 -12.79 -4.38
C LEU A 159 17.49 -11.97 -5.47
N LEU A 160 18.36 -12.59 -6.27
CA LEU A 160 18.99 -11.95 -7.40
C LEU A 160 17.98 -11.57 -8.48
N ALA A 161 17.03 -12.46 -8.80
CA ALA A 161 15.97 -12.18 -9.76
C ALA A 161 15.11 -10.99 -9.32
N ILE A 162 14.72 -10.95 -8.04
CA ILE A 162 13.98 -9.83 -7.45
C ILE A 162 14.80 -8.54 -7.53
N ALA A 163 16.07 -8.57 -7.12
CA ALA A 163 16.93 -7.39 -7.12
C ALA A 163 17.22 -6.82 -8.52
N SER A 164 17.16 -7.69 -9.55
CA SER A 164 17.37 -7.34 -10.94
C SER A 164 16.12 -6.72 -11.59
N ASP A 165 14.92 -7.05 -11.12
CA ASP A 165 13.65 -6.52 -11.62
C ASP A 165 13.32 -5.13 -11.03
N GLN A 166 14.13 -4.14 -11.43
CA GLN A 166 13.96 -2.75 -10.97
C GLN A 166 12.96 -2.00 -11.86
N VAL A 167 11.93 -1.43 -11.24
CA VAL A 167 10.95 -0.58 -11.89
C VAL A 167 11.64 0.69 -12.41
N PRO A 168 11.36 1.12 -13.67
CA PRO A 168 11.94 2.32 -14.23
C PRO A 168 11.48 3.57 -13.47
N PHE A 169 12.43 4.47 -13.22
CA PHE A 169 12.17 5.74 -12.55
C PHE A 169 11.31 6.66 -13.44
N ARG A 170 10.10 7.00 -12.96
CA ARG A 170 9.13 7.81 -13.71
C ARG A 170 8.59 8.94 -12.84
N LEU A 171 9.34 10.05 -12.77
CA LEU A 171 8.92 11.30 -12.13
C LEU A 171 7.72 11.93 -12.85
N GLY A 172 6.77 12.46 -12.09
CA GLY A 172 5.68 13.29 -12.64
C GLY A 172 4.62 12.54 -13.46
N ARG A 173 4.57 11.20 -13.41
CA ARG A 173 3.53 10.43 -14.12
C ARG A 173 2.16 10.70 -13.49
N SER A 174 1.31 11.43 -14.19
CA SER A 174 -0.12 11.54 -13.91
C SER A 174 -0.88 10.75 -14.98
N GLU A 175 -1.24 9.51 -14.66
CA GLU A 175 -2.21 8.78 -15.48
C GLU A 175 -3.59 8.97 -14.86
N PRO A 176 -4.49 9.74 -15.49
CA PRO A 176 -5.83 9.93 -14.96
C PRO A 176 -6.50 8.55 -14.86
N CYS A 177 -7.03 8.21 -13.68
CA CYS A 177 -7.84 7.02 -13.48
C CYS A 177 -9.21 7.19 -14.19
N ALA A 178 -9.18 7.14 -15.52
CA ALA A 178 -10.33 7.31 -16.39
C ALA A 178 -10.63 5.99 -17.11
N LYS A 179 -11.90 5.62 -17.14
CA LYS A 179 -12.36 4.49 -17.96
C LYS A 179 -12.42 4.96 -19.42
N LYS A 180 -11.53 4.44 -20.27
CA LYS A 180 -11.49 4.78 -21.71
C LYS A 180 -12.77 4.37 -22.46
N ARG A 181 -13.40 3.27 -22.06
CA ARG A 181 -14.64 2.76 -22.68
C ARG A 181 -15.83 2.98 -21.75
N ARG A 182 -16.94 3.48 -22.30
CA ARG A 182 -18.22 3.57 -21.60
C ARG A 182 -18.69 2.14 -21.26
N PRO A 183 -19.05 1.83 -20.00
CA PRO A 183 -19.68 0.56 -19.68
C PRO A 183 -20.90 0.34 -20.58
N LYS A 184 -21.09 -0.89 -21.05
CA LYS A 184 -22.34 -1.25 -21.72
C LYS A 184 -23.48 -0.93 -20.75
N SER A 185 -24.56 -0.37 -21.30
CA SER A 185 -25.81 -0.21 -20.55
C SER A 185 -26.35 -1.61 -20.26
N HIS A 186 -25.88 -2.25 -19.19
CA HIS A 186 -26.49 -3.42 -18.56
C HIS A 186 -26.92 -3.04 -17.15
N GLN A 187 -28.04 -3.62 -16.68
CA GLN A 187 -28.46 -3.46 -15.30
C GLN A 187 -27.48 -4.22 -14.39
N LEU A 188 -27.10 -3.62 -13.26
CA LEU A 188 -26.26 -4.31 -12.26
C LEU A 188 -27.07 -5.43 -11.62
N LEU A 189 -26.46 -6.60 -11.41
CA LEU A 189 -27.09 -7.72 -10.72
C LEU A 189 -27.03 -7.48 -9.21
N THR A 190 -28.05 -6.81 -8.67
CA THR A 190 -28.15 -6.47 -7.24
C THR A 190 -28.76 -7.57 -6.40
N ASN A 191 -29.54 -8.47 -7.01
CA ASN A 191 -30.19 -9.61 -6.37
C ASN A 191 -29.74 -10.93 -7.01
N PRO A 192 -29.93 -12.09 -6.35
CA PRO A 192 -29.77 -13.40 -6.97
C PRO A 192 -30.53 -13.49 -8.30
N ARG A 193 -29.99 -14.23 -9.28
CA ARG A 193 -30.56 -14.25 -10.66
C ARG A 193 -32.04 -14.62 -10.73
N HIS A 194 -32.51 -15.47 -9.83
CA HIS A 194 -33.91 -15.91 -9.81
C HIS A 194 -34.86 -14.83 -9.25
N GLU A 195 -34.36 -13.87 -8.47
CA GLU A 195 -35.12 -12.75 -7.92
C GLU A 195 -34.94 -11.46 -8.75
N MET A 196 -34.00 -11.47 -9.70
CA MET A 196 -33.61 -10.28 -10.44
C MET A 196 -34.69 -9.88 -11.46
N VAL A 197 -35.28 -8.70 -11.26
CA VAL A 197 -36.25 -8.14 -12.20
C VAL A 197 -35.58 -7.18 -13.17
N LEU A 198 -35.68 -7.49 -14.47
CA LEU A 198 -35.20 -6.60 -15.53
C LEU A 198 -36.04 -5.32 -15.59
N SER A 199 -35.37 -4.18 -15.82
CA SER A 199 -36.06 -2.90 -16.06
C SER A 199 -37.01 -2.99 -17.26
N LYS A 200 -38.15 -2.27 -17.20
CA LYS A 200 -39.16 -2.26 -18.29
C LYS A 200 -38.55 -1.99 -19.68
N SER A 201 -37.57 -1.09 -19.75
CA SER A 201 -36.84 -0.73 -20.96
C SER A 201 -36.04 -1.87 -21.62
N ARG A 202 -35.82 -2.99 -20.91
CA ARG A 202 -35.05 -4.16 -21.38
C ARG A 202 -35.89 -5.41 -21.53
N ARG A 203 -37.05 -5.48 -20.86
CA ARG A 203 -37.96 -6.62 -20.96
C ARG A 203 -38.58 -6.76 -22.35
N ASN A 204 -38.72 -5.63 -23.07
CA ASN A 204 -39.40 -5.55 -24.37
C ASN A 204 -38.43 -5.40 -25.56
N LYS A 205 -37.19 -5.85 -25.42
CA LYS A 205 -36.21 -5.95 -26.51
C LYS A 205 -35.86 -7.41 -26.74
#